data_AF-A0A9D8R9I7-F1
#
_entry.id   AF-A0A9D8R9I7-F1
#
_cell.length_a   1.000
_cell.length_b   1.000
_cell.length_c   1.000
_cell.angle_alpha   90.00
_cell.angle_beta   90.00
_cell.angle_gamma   90.00
#
_symmetry.space_group_name_H-M   'P 1'
#
loop_
_entity.id
_entity.type
_entity.pdbx_description
1 polymer ?
#
loop_
_entity_poly.entity_id
_entity_poly.type
_entity_poly.pdbx_seq_one_letter_code
_entity_poly.pdbx_strand_id
1 'polypeptide(L)'
;MTSAMNYADRMIGIAYETGNKRWLARGLDEKGIVYGHLGCMDSSAYYEKAAIPYLAYLPKQERTQVLNNIALAYSYEHKYDSAEIFFHKSLKTFPMPHVYGNLAVLKMDNNIEDSVEEMFRESFKTKDLGVRIYLMTKFSEWLQKHKRFEEATAYGLDIKKLYDSLAVTRGTERVKGIQEKYNKQVMREQSSNREVRWLIVVTLTLLLMLAVYLYYRKTVLKGRTTIAQMNEKVVELEQTLDKLRQERRDDEREAKELRKRAEKLKKEMGDILSRGKQRFEGLTEHDETVVRWHKNDFVDAIEYYSMQKPLAMKYIEDTYKGLSATQILYLQLRDYGLDDQKIKHIFGLSDGAMRTMKSRINKKMRVQKPPH
;
A
#
# COMPACT_ATOMS: atom_id res chain seq x y z
N MET A 1 12.34 -30.94 -21.42
CA MET A 1 12.80 -30.71 -20.03
C MET A 1 12.60 -31.96 -19.18
N THR A 2 11.48 -32.67 -19.28
CA THR A 2 11.26 -33.99 -18.66
C THR A 2 12.36 -35.01 -18.99
N SER A 3 12.85 -35.01 -20.25
CA SER A 3 13.96 -35.88 -20.65
C SER A 3 15.28 -35.55 -19.94
N ALA A 4 15.61 -34.26 -19.73
CA ALA A 4 16.87 -33.86 -19.11
C ALA A 4 16.95 -34.25 -17.62
N MET A 5 15.83 -34.09 -16.89
CA MET A 5 15.73 -34.58 -15.51
C MET A 5 15.89 -36.10 -15.45
N ASN A 6 15.19 -36.84 -16.32
CA ASN A 6 15.31 -38.30 -16.38
C ASN A 6 16.74 -38.77 -16.71
N TYR A 7 17.47 -38.05 -17.58
CA TYR A 7 18.88 -38.35 -17.86
C TYR A 7 19.79 -38.07 -16.66
N ALA A 8 19.59 -36.96 -15.95
CA ALA A 8 20.35 -36.64 -14.75
C ALA A 8 20.12 -37.69 -13.65
N ASP A 9 18.87 -38.07 -13.40
CA ASP A 9 18.52 -39.09 -12.41
C ASP A 9 19.12 -40.46 -12.76
N ARG A 10 19.06 -40.85 -14.03
CA ARG A 10 19.68 -42.10 -14.51
C ARG A 10 21.20 -42.07 -14.39
N MET A 11 21.85 -40.94 -14.69
CA MET A 11 23.29 -40.78 -14.54
C MET A 11 23.71 -40.91 -13.08
N ILE A 12 22.97 -40.29 -12.16
CA ILE A 12 23.20 -40.39 -10.72
C ILE A 12 23.03 -41.84 -10.25
N GLY A 13 21.96 -42.53 -10.67
CA GLY A 13 21.71 -43.93 -10.32
C GLY A 13 22.87 -44.85 -10.73
N ILE A 14 23.29 -44.77 -12.00
CA ILE A 14 24.44 -45.56 -12.49
C ILE A 14 25.73 -45.18 -11.77
N ALA A 15 25.93 -43.90 -11.45
CA ALA A 15 27.12 -43.44 -10.72
C ALA A 15 27.18 -44.03 -9.31
N TYR A 16 26.04 -44.19 -8.62
CA TYR A 16 25.99 -44.87 -7.32
C TYR A 16 26.30 -46.37 -7.46
N GLU A 17 25.69 -47.05 -8.42
CA GLU A 17 25.90 -48.49 -8.66
C GLU A 17 27.36 -48.82 -9.01
N THR A 18 28.03 -47.93 -9.75
CA THR A 18 29.38 -48.14 -10.26
C THR A 18 30.47 -47.44 -9.45
N GLY A 19 30.10 -46.66 -8.42
CA GLY A 19 31.05 -45.84 -7.66
C GLY A 19 31.72 -44.73 -8.47
N ASN A 20 31.15 -44.33 -9.61
CA ASN A 20 31.75 -43.37 -10.53
C ASN A 20 31.54 -41.92 -10.07
N LYS A 21 32.51 -41.41 -9.30
CA LYS A 21 32.48 -40.06 -8.71
C LYS A 21 32.43 -38.92 -9.74
N ARG A 22 32.99 -39.10 -10.93
CA ARG A 22 32.92 -38.10 -12.01
C ARG A 22 31.49 -37.98 -12.53
N TRP A 23 30.82 -39.11 -12.77
CA TRP A 23 29.43 -39.13 -13.23
C TRP A 23 28.48 -38.62 -12.15
N LEU A 24 28.78 -38.91 -10.89
CA LEU A 24 28.01 -38.36 -9.77
C LEU A 24 28.11 -36.83 -9.74
N ALA A 25 29.31 -36.27 -9.85
CA ALA A 25 29.51 -34.82 -9.91
C ALA A 25 28.72 -34.18 -11.06
N ARG A 26 28.80 -34.77 -12.26
CA ARG A 26 28.09 -34.28 -13.45
C ARG A 26 26.58 -34.41 -13.33
N GLY A 27 26.09 -35.53 -12.83
CA GLY A 27 24.64 -35.75 -12.65
C GLY A 27 24.03 -34.77 -11.65
N LEU A 28 24.76 -34.45 -10.58
CA LEU A 28 24.35 -33.44 -9.59
C LEU A 28 24.31 -32.03 -10.20
N ASP A 29 25.34 -31.62 -10.93
CA ASP A 29 25.39 -30.32 -11.65
C ASP A 29 24.23 -30.20 -12.67
N GLU A 30 24.01 -31.22 -13.51
CA GLU A 30 22.91 -31.22 -14.47
C GLU A 30 21.54 -31.10 -13.78
N LYS A 31 21.37 -31.76 -12.62
CA LYS A 31 20.15 -31.66 -11.83
C LYS A 31 19.98 -30.25 -11.25
N GLY A 32 21.07 -29.64 -10.77
CA GLY A 32 21.14 -28.26 -10.33
C GLY A 32 20.67 -27.28 -11.41
N ILE A 33 21.23 -27.39 -12.62
CA ILE A 33 20.88 -26.59 -13.79
C ILE A 33 19.40 -26.75 -14.17
N VAL A 34 18.88 -27.99 -14.19
CA VAL A 34 17.47 -28.24 -14.53
C VAL A 34 16.53 -27.58 -13.52
N TYR A 35 16.80 -27.69 -12.21
CA TYR A 35 15.99 -27.02 -11.20
C TYR A 35 16.09 -25.49 -11.30
N GLY A 36 17.27 -24.94 -11.60
CA GLY A 36 17.45 -23.52 -11.86
C GLY A 36 16.59 -23.04 -13.03
N HIS A 37 16.52 -23.81 -14.12
CA HIS A 37 15.66 -23.51 -15.27
C HIS A 37 14.16 -23.60 -14.96
N LEU A 38 13.76 -24.41 -13.97
CA LEU A 38 12.39 -24.51 -13.45
C LEU A 38 12.07 -23.40 -12.42
N GLY A 39 13.06 -22.62 -12.00
CA GLY A 39 12.91 -21.58 -10.99
C GLY A 39 12.93 -22.10 -9.54
N CYS A 40 13.27 -23.37 -9.33
CA CYS A 40 13.41 -24.00 -8.03
C CYS A 40 14.82 -23.76 -7.48
N MET A 41 15.10 -22.53 -7.04
CA MET A 41 16.45 -22.09 -6.68
C MET A 41 17.03 -22.84 -5.48
N ASP A 42 16.21 -23.18 -4.47
CA ASP A 42 16.66 -23.97 -3.31
C ASP A 42 17.15 -25.37 -3.73
N SER A 43 16.39 -26.04 -4.60
CA SER A 43 16.76 -27.35 -5.14
C SER A 43 17.99 -27.25 -6.04
N SER A 44 18.08 -26.20 -6.86
CA SER A 44 19.27 -25.92 -7.65
C SER A 44 20.50 -25.82 -6.76
N ALA A 45 20.47 -24.93 -5.76
CA ALA A 45 21.59 -24.71 -4.86
C ALA A 45 21.98 -25.97 -4.06
N TYR A 46 20.99 -26.77 -3.66
CA TYR A 46 21.22 -28.06 -3.00
C TYR A 46 22.07 -29.00 -3.86
N TYR A 47 21.67 -29.24 -5.12
CA TYR A 47 22.37 -30.18 -5.99
C TYR A 47 23.75 -29.67 -6.44
N GLU A 48 23.87 -28.37 -6.71
CA GLU A 48 25.17 -27.75 -7.02
C GLU A 48 26.17 -27.93 -5.87
N LYS A 49 25.75 -27.67 -4.63
CA LYS A 49 26.61 -27.85 -3.46
C LYS A 49 26.91 -29.31 -3.15
N ALA A 50 25.96 -30.21 -3.43
CA ALA A 50 26.19 -31.65 -3.30
C ALA A 50 27.30 -32.15 -4.23
N ALA A 51 27.63 -31.43 -5.32
CA ALA A 51 28.74 -31.76 -6.21
C ALA A 51 30.12 -31.40 -5.64
N ILE A 52 30.21 -30.55 -4.59
CA ILE A 52 31.48 -30.04 -4.01
C ILE A 52 32.48 -31.17 -3.67
N PRO A 53 32.10 -32.25 -2.98
CA PRO A 53 33.04 -33.33 -2.61
C PRO A 53 33.63 -34.05 -3.82
N TYR A 54 33.01 -33.93 -4.99
CA TYR A 54 33.36 -34.67 -6.20
C TYR A 54 34.09 -33.81 -7.25
N LEU A 55 34.33 -32.52 -6.96
CA LEU A 55 34.99 -31.59 -7.89
C LEU A 55 36.38 -32.06 -8.35
N ALA A 56 37.13 -32.75 -7.49
CA ALA A 56 38.47 -33.22 -7.79
C ALA A 56 38.50 -34.30 -8.90
N TYR A 57 37.38 -35.00 -9.13
CA TYR A 57 37.26 -36.07 -10.12
C TYR A 57 36.85 -35.56 -11.51
N LEU A 58 36.58 -34.26 -11.65
CA LEU A 58 36.22 -33.62 -12.91
C LEU A 58 37.46 -33.12 -13.66
N PRO A 59 37.51 -33.26 -15.00
CA PRO A 59 38.46 -32.55 -15.85
C PRO A 59 38.42 -31.04 -15.60
N LYS A 60 39.53 -30.33 -15.87
CA LYS A 60 39.65 -28.88 -15.56
C LYS A 60 38.47 -28.06 -16.10
N GLN A 61 38.09 -28.26 -17.35
CA GLN A 61 36.99 -27.51 -17.99
C GLN A 61 35.62 -27.79 -17.36
N GLU A 62 35.28 -29.07 -17.13
CA GLU A 62 34.04 -29.46 -16.46
C GLU A 62 34.01 -28.92 -15.02
N ARG A 63 35.10 -29.09 -14.27
CA ARG A 63 35.24 -28.57 -12.91
C ARG A 63 35.05 -27.06 -12.85
N THR A 64 35.60 -26.30 -13.80
CA THR A 64 35.40 -24.85 -13.88
C THR A 64 33.92 -24.49 -14.02
N GLN A 65 33.16 -25.22 -14.84
CA GLN A 65 31.72 -24.99 -15.00
C GLN A 65 30.96 -25.28 -13.70
N VAL A 66 31.20 -26.43 -13.07
CA VAL A 66 30.55 -26.78 -11.80
C VAL A 66 30.93 -25.78 -10.70
N LEU A 67 32.18 -25.34 -10.62
CA LEU A 67 32.61 -24.29 -9.69
C LEU A 67 31.88 -22.95 -9.94
N ASN A 68 31.65 -22.58 -11.20
CA ASN A 68 30.87 -21.39 -11.56
C ASN A 68 29.41 -21.53 -11.11
N ASN A 69 28.79 -22.70 -11.30
CA ASN A 69 27.39 -22.93 -10.90
C ASN A 69 27.23 -22.96 -9.38
N ILE A 70 28.19 -23.54 -8.64
CA ILE A 70 28.27 -23.44 -7.18
C ILE A 70 28.39 -21.98 -6.74
N ALA A 71 29.22 -21.18 -7.41
CA ALA A 71 29.35 -19.75 -7.10
C ALA A 71 28.02 -19.00 -7.31
N LEU A 72 27.32 -19.27 -8.40
CA LEU A 72 25.98 -18.73 -8.65
C LEU A 72 24.97 -19.17 -7.58
N ALA A 73 25.01 -20.43 -7.13
CA ALA A 73 24.18 -20.93 -6.04
C ALA A 73 24.42 -20.17 -4.72
N TYR A 74 25.68 -19.87 -4.38
CA TYR A 74 25.99 -19.02 -3.23
C TYR A 74 25.53 -17.57 -3.42
N SER A 75 25.64 -17.04 -4.64
CA SER A 75 25.16 -15.69 -4.97
C SER A 75 23.65 -15.57 -4.77
N TYR A 76 22.87 -16.55 -5.24
CA TYR A 76 21.41 -16.58 -5.03
C TYR A 76 20.99 -16.67 -3.57
N GLU A 77 21.83 -17.26 -2.71
CA GLU A 77 21.61 -17.28 -1.27
C GLU A 77 22.16 -16.03 -0.54
N HIS A 78 22.58 -15.01 -1.29
CA HIS A 78 23.21 -13.79 -0.76
C HIS A 78 24.49 -14.04 0.05
N LYS A 79 25.17 -15.17 -0.18
CA LYS A 79 26.46 -15.53 0.45
C LYS A 79 27.61 -15.07 -0.44
N TYR A 80 27.76 -13.76 -0.55
CA TYR A 80 28.64 -13.13 -1.54
C TYR A 80 30.12 -13.50 -1.37
N ASP A 81 30.64 -13.53 -0.14
CA ASP A 81 32.03 -13.95 0.12
C ASP A 81 32.31 -15.37 -0.39
N SER A 82 31.35 -16.29 -0.17
CA SER A 82 31.47 -17.66 -0.67
C SER A 82 31.40 -17.70 -2.19
N ALA A 83 30.46 -16.95 -2.80
CA ALA A 83 30.33 -16.87 -4.25
C ALA A 83 31.63 -16.40 -4.90
N GLU A 84 32.23 -15.32 -4.39
CA GLU A 84 33.48 -14.76 -4.91
C GLU A 84 34.64 -15.77 -4.81
N ILE A 85 34.79 -16.48 -3.68
CA ILE A 85 35.78 -17.55 -3.52
C ILE A 85 35.63 -18.61 -4.62
N PHE A 86 34.41 -19.06 -4.89
CA PHE A 86 34.16 -20.11 -5.89
C PHE A 86 34.32 -19.60 -7.33
N PHE A 87 33.96 -18.36 -7.64
CA PHE A 87 34.25 -17.74 -8.96
C PHE A 87 35.75 -17.64 -9.20
N HIS A 88 36.53 -17.16 -8.22
CA HIS A 88 37.99 -17.11 -8.36
C HIS A 88 38.60 -18.50 -8.49
N LYS A 89 38.10 -19.49 -7.75
CA LYS A 89 38.53 -20.90 -7.91
C LYS A 89 38.21 -21.45 -9.30
N SER A 90 37.06 -21.09 -9.87
CA SER A 90 36.67 -21.45 -11.24
C SER A 90 37.66 -20.86 -12.26
N LEU A 91 37.88 -19.55 -12.21
CA LEU A 91 38.81 -18.83 -13.11
C LEU A 91 40.24 -19.33 -12.99
N LYS A 92 40.72 -19.61 -11.78
CA LYS A 92 42.06 -20.18 -11.53
C LYS A 92 42.19 -21.60 -12.08
N THR A 93 41.11 -22.37 -12.11
CA THR A 93 41.12 -23.75 -12.63
C THR A 93 41.24 -23.77 -14.15
N PHE A 94 40.43 -22.96 -14.83
CA PHE A 94 40.49 -22.75 -16.27
C PHE A 94 39.75 -21.43 -16.58
N PRO A 95 40.42 -20.41 -17.15
CA PRO A 95 39.77 -19.15 -17.48
C PRO A 95 38.68 -19.36 -18.54
N MET A 96 37.44 -19.01 -18.21
CA MET A 96 36.31 -19.05 -19.14
C MET A 96 35.67 -17.67 -19.22
N PRO A 97 35.41 -17.14 -20.43
CA PRO A 97 34.84 -15.80 -20.61
C PRO A 97 33.57 -15.55 -19.78
N HIS A 98 32.60 -16.46 -19.80
CA HIS A 98 31.33 -16.23 -19.10
C HIS A 98 31.47 -16.19 -17.57
N VAL A 99 32.51 -16.80 -17.01
CA VAL A 99 32.77 -16.77 -15.55
C VAL A 99 33.23 -15.38 -15.11
N TYR A 100 34.02 -14.67 -15.94
CA TYR A 100 34.34 -13.25 -15.70
C TYR A 100 33.07 -12.40 -15.67
N GLY A 101 32.14 -12.64 -16.60
CA GLY A 101 30.88 -11.91 -16.65
C GLY A 101 30.00 -12.16 -15.42
N ASN A 102 29.90 -13.41 -14.96
CA ASN A 102 29.14 -13.74 -13.75
C ASN A 102 29.75 -13.13 -12.48
N LEU A 103 31.08 -13.09 -12.38
CA LEU A 103 31.77 -12.39 -11.29
C LEU A 103 31.56 -10.88 -11.36
N ALA A 104 31.56 -10.28 -12.56
CA ALA A 104 31.26 -8.86 -12.75
C ALA A 104 29.85 -8.51 -12.28
N VAL A 105 28.86 -9.36 -12.58
CA VAL A 105 27.47 -9.20 -12.09
C VAL A 105 27.43 -9.28 -10.57
N LEU A 106 28.08 -10.27 -9.95
CA LEU A 106 28.17 -10.38 -8.49
C LEU A 106 28.74 -9.10 -7.85
N LYS A 107 29.83 -8.57 -8.43
CA LYS A 107 30.49 -7.35 -7.93
C LYS A 107 29.60 -6.12 -8.08
N MET A 108 28.97 -5.97 -9.25
CA MET A 108 28.00 -4.91 -9.51
C MET A 108 26.84 -4.92 -8.51
N ASP A 109 26.27 -6.08 -8.23
CA ASP A 109 25.15 -6.25 -7.29
C ASP A 109 25.55 -5.90 -5.85
N ASN A 110 26.84 -6.04 -5.53
CA ASN A 110 27.42 -5.69 -4.23
C ASN A 110 28.06 -4.28 -4.19
N ASN A 111 27.86 -3.46 -5.22
CA ASN A 111 28.46 -2.12 -5.37
C ASN A 111 30.00 -2.11 -5.28
N ILE A 112 30.64 -3.21 -5.68
CA ILE A 112 32.08 -3.31 -5.85
C ILE A 112 32.36 -2.98 -7.32
N GLU A 113 32.94 -1.81 -7.58
CA GLU A 113 33.12 -1.32 -8.95
C GLU A 113 34.48 -1.73 -9.56
N ASP A 114 35.39 -2.27 -8.74
CA ASP A 114 36.75 -2.62 -9.15
C ASP A 114 36.77 -3.71 -10.23
N SER A 115 37.38 -3.38 -11.37
CA SER A 115 37.58 -4.24 -12.54
C SER A 115 36.30 -4.74 -13.21
N VAL A 116 35.11 -4.24 -12.84
CA VAL A 116 33.82 -4.72 -13.38
C VAL A 116 33.74 -4.55 -14.90
N GLU A 117 34.13 -3.39 -15.42
CA GLU A 117 34.13 -3.12 -16.85
C GLU A 117 35.09 -4.05 -17.62
N GLU A 118 36.30 -4.28 -17.10
CA GLU A 118 37.28 -5.19 -17.71
C GLU A 118 36.74 -6.63 -17.75
N MET A 119 36.15 -7.09 -16.64
CA MET A 119 35.55 -8.42 -16.56
C MET A 119 34.40 -8.60 -17.56
N PHE A 120 33.54 -7.59 -17.73
CA PHE A 120 32.50 -7.62 -18.76
C PHE A 120 33.10 -7.71 -20.17
N ARG A 121 34.12 -6.91 -20.48
CA ARG A 121 34.80 -6.93 -21.79
C ARG A 121 35.42 -8.29 -22.09
N GLU A 122 36.07 -8.92 -21.11
CA GLU A 122 36.59 -10.29 -21.26
C GLU A 122 35.46 -11.30 -21.49
N SER A 123 34.33 -11.11 -20.84
CA SER A 123 33.20 -12.04 -20.92
C SER A 123 32.54 -12.11 -22.31
N PHE A 124 32.60 -11.03 -23.08
CA PHE A 124 32.03 -10.96 -24.42
C PHE A 124 32.74 -11.87 -25.43
N LYS A 125 33.94 -12.38 -25.09
CA LYS A 125 34.68 -13.36 -25.90
C LYS A 125 34.03 -14.75 -25.91
N THR A 126 33.00 -15.00 -25.08
CA THR A 126 32.26 -16.27 -25.07
C THR A 126 31.66 -16.59 -26.44
N LYS A 127 31.71 -17.85 -26.87
CA LYS A 127 31.11 -18.30 -28.15
C LYS A 127 29.59 -18.53 -28.05
N ASP A 128 29.05 -18.68 -26.83
CA ASP A 128 27.61 -18.82 -26.66
C ASP A 128 26.94 -17.45 -26.79
N LEU A 129 26.20 -17.26 -27.89
CA LEU A 129 25.49 -16.02 -28.19
C LEU A 129 24.46 -15.64 -27.13
N GLY A 130 23.77 -16.62 -26.52
CA GLY A 130 22.78 -16.35 -25.49
C GLY A 130 23.44 -15.83 -24.20
N VAL A 131 24.54 -16.45 -23.80
CA VAL A 131 25.34 -15.97 -22.66
C VAL A 131 25.94 -14.60 -22.94
N ARG A 132 26.48 -14.37 -24.16
CA ARG A 132 27.02 -13.08 -24.57
C ARG A 132 25.96 -11.97 -24.48
N ILE A 133 24.78 -12.22 -25.03
CA ILE A 133 23.64 -11.29 -24.98
C ILE A 133 23.30 -10.94 -23.54
N TYR A 134 23.13 -11.94 -22.68
CA TYR A 134 22.82 -11.73 -21.26
C TYR A 134 23.85 -10.83 -20.58
N LEU A 135 25.15 -11.09 -20.79
CA LEU A 135 26.23 -10.32 -20.18
C LEU A 135 26.33 -8.90 -20.74
N MET A 136 26.10 -8.71 -22.05
CA MET A 136 26.03 -7.38 -22.66
C MET A 136 24.86 -6.57 -22.11
N THR A 137 23.71 -7.21 -21.83
CA THR A 137 22.57 -6.56 -21.19
C THR A 137 22.94 -6.08 -19.79
N LYS A 138 23.55 -6.93 -18.96
CA LYS A 138 24.01 -6.54 -17.62
C LYS A 138 25.05 -5.42 -17.65
N PHE A 139 25.95 -5.41 -18.63
CA PHE A 139 26.87 -4.30 -18.82
C PHE A 139 26.17 -2.99 -19.24
N SER A 140 25.15 -3.06 -20.11
CA SER A 140 24.35 -1.88 -20.47
C SER A 140 23.58 -1.30 -19.28
N GLU A 141 23.04 -2.15 -18.39
CA GLU A 141 22.44 -1.72 -17.11
C GLU A 141 23.47 -1.00 -16.23
N TRP A 142 24.67 -1.57 -16.10
CA TRP A 142 25.78 -0.97 -15.37
C TRP A 142 26.17 0.41 -15.92
N LEU A 143 26.28 0.55 -17.25
CA LEU A 143 26.59 1.83 -17.92
C LEU A 143 25.51 2.89 -17.64
N GLN A 144 24.23 2.51 -17.63
CA GLN A 144 23.12 3.41 -17.30
C GLN A 144 23.21 3.92 -15.86
N LYS A 145 23.50 3.04 -14.89
CA LYS A 145 23.75 3.43 -13.48
C LYS A 145 24.86 4.48 -13.38
N HIS A 146 25.86 4.38 -14.25
CA HIS A 146 26.99 5.30 -14.35
C HIS A 146 26.77 6.48 -15.31
N LYS A 147 25.52 6.72 -15.75
CA LYS A 147 25.13 7.82 -16.65
C LYS A 147 25.83 7.82 -18.02
N ARG A 148 26.39 6.69 -18.44
CA ARG A 148 27.01 6.48 -19.77
C ARG A 148 25.97 6.04 -20.79
N PHE A 149 24.97 6.89 -21.01
CA PHE A 149 23.78 6.54 -21.79
C PHE A 149 24.05 6.26 -23.27
N GLU A 150 25.03 6.94 -23.87
CA GLU A 150 25.41 6.74 -25.27
C GLU A 150 25.96 5.32 -25.50
N GLU A 151 26.92 4.90 -24.68
CA GLU A 151 27.47 3.54 -24.74
C GLU A 151 26.40 2.50 -24.43
N ALA A 152 25.59 2.72 -23.39
CA ALA A 152 24.49 1.82 -23.04
C ALA A 152 23.53 1.60 -24.23
N THR A 153 23.23 2.68 -24.97
CA THR A 153 22.38 2.64 -26.17
C THR A 153 23.04 1.89 -27.30
N ALA A 154 24.35 2.10 -27.54
CA ALA A 154 25.11 1.35 -28.54
C ALA A 154 25.08 -0.16 -28.25
N TYR A 155 25.34 -0.57 -27.01
CA TYR A 155 25.21 -1.96 -26.58
C TYR A 155 23.78 -2.49 -26.75
N GLY A 156 22.76 -1.68 -26.46
CA GLY A 156 21.35 -2.03 -26.69
C GLY A 156 21.04 -2.34 -28.16
N LEU A 157 21.59 -1.56 -29.09
CA LEU A 157 21.46 -1.80 -30.53
C LEU A 157 22.18 -3.08 -30.97
N ASP A 158 23.38 -3.33 -30.45
CA ASP A 158 24.13 -4.55 -30.78
C ASP A 158 23.49 -5.80 -30.20
N ILE A 159 22.94 -5.73 -28.99
CA ILE A 159 22.12 -6.79 -28.39
C ILE A 159 20.93 -7.13 -29.30
N LYS A 160 20.23 -6.12 -29.83
CA LYS A 160 19.12 -6.34 -30.76
C LYS A 160 19.56 -7.10 -32.01
N LYS A 161 20.67 -6.70 -32.65
CA LYS A 161 21.22 -7.42 -33.81
C LYS A 161 21.59 -8.87 -33.47
N LEU A 162 22.17 -9.11 -32.30
CA LEU A 162 22.52 -10.45 -31.84
C LEU A 162 21.27 -11.32 -31.59
N TYR A 163 20.18 -10.74 -31.06
CA TYR A 163 18.90 -11.43 -30.94
C TYR A 163 18.32 -11.82 -32.29
N ASP A 164 18.35 -10.91 -33.28
CA ASP A 164 17.88 -11.20 -34.63
C ASP A 164 18.68 -12.36 -35.25
N SER A 165 20.01 -12.37 -35.08
CA SER A 165 20.89 -13.47 -35.51
C SER A 165 20.63 -14.80 -34.77
N LEU A 166 20.36 -14.73 -33.45
CA LEU A 166 20.02 -15.90 -32.64
C LEU A 166 18.66 -16.50 -33.05
N ALA A 167 17.68 -15.66 -33.38
CA ALA A 167 16.35 -16.07 -33.84
C ALA A 167 16.42 -16.83 -35.16
N VAL A 168 17.28 -16.39 -36.08
CA VAL A 168 17.57 -17.11 -37.33
C VAL A 168 18.19 -18.48 -37.05
N THR A 169 19.08 -18.58 -36.05
CA THR A 169 19.83 -19.82 -35.77
C THR A 169 19.04 -20.86 -34.95
N ARG A 170 18.19 -20.44 -34.00
CA ARG A 170 17.53 -21.34 -33.02
C ARG A 170 16.01 -21.49 -33.17
N GLY A 171 15.41 -20.88 -34.20
CA GLY A 171 13.96 -20.84 -34.39
C GLY A 171 13.26 -19.87 -33.44
N THR A 172 12.15 -19.27 -33.91
CA THR A 172 11.45 -18.15 -33.24
C THR A 172 10.92 -18.49 -31.85
N GLU A 173 10.53 -19.75 -31.58
CA GLU A 173 9.95 -20.15 -30.29
C GLU A 173 10.95 -20.16 -29.13
N ARG A 174 12.19 -20.61 -29.36
CA ARG A 174 13.22 -20.70 -28.31
C ARG A 174 13.72 -19.32 -27.89
N VAL A 175 13.76 -18.38 -28.84
CA VAL A 175 14.12 -16.97 -28.58
C VAL A 175 12.99 -16.23 -27.89
N LYS A 176 11.72 -16.50 -28.23
CA LYS A 176 10.55 -16.00 -27.46
C LYS A 176 10.61 -16.42 -26.00
N GLY A 177 10.98 -17.68 -25.71
CA GLY A 177 11.15 -18.14 -24.32
C GLY A 177 12.27 -17.45 -23.54
N ILE A 178 13.34 -17.00 -24.22
CA ILE A 178 14.41 -16.19 -23.60
C ILE A 178 13.90 -14.77 -23.33
N GLN A 179 13.19 -14.16 -24.29
CA GLN A 179 12.56 -12.84 -24.13
C GLN A 179 11.53 -12.82 -23.00
N GLU A 180 10.71 -13.87 -22.88
CA GLU A 180 9.73 -14.03 -21.81
C GLU A 180 10.38 -14.21 -20.45
N LYS A 181 11.46 -15.01 -20.37
CA LYS A 181 12.24 -15.15 -19.13
C LYS A 181 12.91 -13.84 -18.72
N TYR A 182 13.47 -13.09 -19.68
CA TYR A 182 14.01 -11.74 -19.45
C TYR A 182 12.94 -10.80 -18.91
N ASN A 183 11.80 -10.70 -19.61
CA ASN A 183 10.67 -9.90 -19.15
C ASN A 183 10.21 -10.34 -17.76
N LYS A 184 10.15 -11.65 -17.48
CA LYS A 184 9.72 -12.19 -16.18
C LYS A 184 10.75 -11.96 -15.06
N GLN A 185 12.04 -11.89 -15.38
CA GLN A 185 13.12 -11.61 -14.42
C GLN A 185 13.21 -10.11 -14.08
N VAL A 186 13.12 -9.22 -15.08
CA VAL A 186 12.96 -7.77 -14.86
C VAL A 186 11.70 -7.48 -14.04
N MET A 187 10.61 -8.21 -14.33
CA MET A 187 9.35 -8.08 -13.57
C MET A 187 9.46 -8.63 -12.13
N ARG A 188 10.36 -9.58 -11.84
CA ARG A 188 10.62 -10.07 -10.48
C ARG A 188 11.43 -9.07 -9.65
N GLU A 189 12.44 -8.45 -10.24
CA GLU A 189 13.24 -7.39 -9.60
C GLU A 189 12.39 -6.11 -9.36
N GLN A 190 11.46 -5.77 -10.26
CA GLN A 190 10.51 -4.66 -10.06
C GLN A 190 9.25 -5.02 -9.25
N SER A 191 8.86 -6.30 -9.15
CA SER A 191 7.65 -6.75 -8.44
C SER A 191 7.70 -6.44 -6.95
N SER A 192 8.85 -6.65 -6.28
CA SER A 192 9.02 -6.30 -4.87
C SER A 192 8.69 -4.81 -4.61
N ASN A 193 9.18 -3.91 -5.47
CA ASN A 193 8.90 -2.48 -5.35
C ASN A 193 7.51 -2.08 -5.81
N ARG A 194 6.87 -2.82 -6.72
CA ARG A 194 5.51 -2.54 -7.21
C ARG A 194 4.45 -3.03 -6.23
N GLU A 195 4.65 -4.19 -5.61
CA GLU A 195 3.77 -4.76 -4.58
C GLU A 195 3.84 -3.93 -3.30
N VAL A 196 5.04 -3.53 -2.86
CA VAL A 196 5.20 -2.60 -1.73
C VAL A 196 4.58 -1.23 -2.04
N ARG A 197 4.77 -0.68 -3.25
CA ARG A 197 4.11 0.58 -3.67
C ARG A 197 2.58 0.44 -3.70
N TRP A 198 2.03 -0.66 -4.19
CA TRP A 198 0.60 -0.92 -4.15
C TRP A 198 0.07 -1.05 -2.73
N LEU A 199 0.80 -1.73 -1.84
CA LEU A 199 0.47 -1.84 -0.42
C LEU A 199 0.45 -0.47 0.25
N ILE A 200 1.43 0.40 -0.03
CA ILE A 200 1.48 1.78 0.46
C ILE A 200 0.27 2.58 -0.05
N VAL A 201 -0.06 2.50 -1.35
CA VAL A 201 -1.21 3.19 -1.93
C VAL A 201 -2.51 2.73 -1.27
N VAL A 202 -2.74 1.41 -1.15
CA VAL A 202 -3.93 0.86 -0.49
C VAL A 202 -4.03 1.33 0.97
N THR A 203 -2.90 1.29 1.70
CA THR A 203 -2.84 1.74 3.10
C THR A 203 -3.14 3.23 3.23
N LEU A 204 -2.56 4.08 2.37
CA LEU A 204 -2.85 5.51 2.32
C LEU A 204 -4.31 5.80 1.96
N THR A 205 -4.90 5.00 1.07
CA THR A 205 -6.31 5.15 0.68
C THR A 205 -7.25 4.76 1.82
N LEU A 206 -6.93 3.70 2.57
CA LEU A 206 -7.66 3.30 3.78
C LEU A 206 -7.52 4.34 4.90
N LEU A 207 -6.33 4.92 5.10
CA LEU A 207 -6.12 6.02 6.04
C LEU A 207 -6.87 7.28 5.63
N LEU A 208 -6.94 7.60 4.33
CA LEU A 208 -7.73 8.71 3.82
C LEU A 208 -9.22 8.47 4.02
N MET A 209 -9.72 7.26 3.71
CA MET A 209 -11.12 6.88 3.98
C MET A 209 -11.44 6.94 5.48
N LEU A 210 -10.53 6.51 6.35
CA LEU A 210 -10.68 6.62 7.81
C LEU A 210 -10.66 8.09 8.25
N ALA A 211 -9.78 8.92 7.71
CA ALA A 211 -9.73 10.36 8.00
C ALA A 211 -11.00 11.07 7.54
N VAL A 212 -11.52 10.75 6.35
CA VAL A 212 -12.81 11.25 5.84
C VAL A 212 -13.96 10.74 6.70
N TYR A 213 -13.95 9.48 7.12
CA TYR A 213 -14.95 8.92 8.03
C TYR A 213 -14.92 9.60 9.40
N LEU A 214 -13.73 9.83 9.98
CA LEU A 214 -13.57 10.53 11.25
C LEU A 214 -13.92 12.01 11.11
N TYR A 215 -13.58 12.66 9.99
CA TYR A 215 -13.98 14.02 9.68
C TYR A 215 -15.50 14.11 9.52
N TYR A 216 -16.13 13.17 8.82
CA TYR A 216 -17.58 13.11 8.65
C TYR A 216 -18.27 12.80 9.98
N ARG A 217 -17.76 11.83 10.75
CA ARG A 217 -18.22 11.53 12.12
C ARG A 217 -18.07 12.75 13.03
N LYS A 218 -16.95 13.46 12.97
CA LYS A 218 -16.71 14.70 13.72
C LYS A 218 -17.62 15.83 13.25
N THR A 219 -17.87 15.97 11.95
CA THR A 219 -18.73 17.03 11.38
C THR A 219 -20.21 16.75 11.61
N VAL A 220 -20.61 15.48 11.61
CA VAL A 220 -21.99 15.02 11.87
C VAL A 220 -22.29 14.97 13.37
N LEU A 221 -21.32 14.60 14.23
CA LEU A 221 -21.45 14.70 15.70
C LEU A 221 -21.32 16.13 16.22
N LYS A 222 -20.50 16.98 15.60
CA LYS A 222 -20.48 18.44 15.88
C LYS A 222 -21.74 19.14 15.37
N GLY A 223 -22.55 18.47 14.57
CA GLY A 223 -23.67 19.09 13.88
C GLY A 223 -24.93 19.27 14.70
N ARG A 224 -25.03 18.78 15.96
CA ARG A 224 -26.33 18.69 16.63
C ARG A 224 -26.43 18.81 18.15
N THR A 225 -25.39 19.26 18.85
CA THR A 225 -25.53 19.58 20.28
C THR A 225 -24.47 20.58 20.71
N THR A 226 -24.43 21.76 20.07
CA THR A 226 -23.46 22.79 20.46
C THR A 226 -23.71 23.22 21.91
N ILE A 227 -24.98 23.39 22.27
CA ILE A 227 -25.40 23.73 23.63
C ILE A 227 -25.11 22.59 24.61
N ALA A 228 -25.43 21.33 24.28
CA ALA A 228 -25.21 20.23 25.24
C ALA A 228 -23.72 19.99 25.52
N GLN A 229 -22.85 20.13 24.52
CA GLN A 229 -21.39 20.04 24.71
C GLN A 229 -20.83 21.24 25.48
N MET A 230 -21.38 22.44 25.25
CA MET A 230 -21.02 23.62 26.06
C MET A 230 -21.50 23.45 27.50
N ASN A 231 -22.68 22.87 27.72
CA ASN A 231 -23.23 22.59 29.05
C ASN A 231 -22.41 21.51 29.78
N GLU A 232 -22.03 20.42 29.12
CA GLU A 232 -21.14 19.39 29.66
C GLU A 232 -19.80 19.98 30.12
N LYS A 233 -19.18 20.84 29.29
CA LYS A 233 -17.95 21.55 29.65
C LYS A 233 -18.13 22.51 30.81
N VAL A 234 -19.27 23.20 30.89
CA VAL A 234 -19.58 24.07 32.05
C VAL A 234 -19.67 23.25 33.33
N VAL A 235 -20.34 22.09 33.29
CA VAL A 235 -20.43 21.15 34.42
C VAL A 235 -19.04 20.64 34.82
N GLU A 236 -18.20 20.26 33.86
CA GLU A 236 -16.82 19.82 34.11
C GLU A 236 -15.96 20.91 34.76
N LEU A 237 -16.06 22.15 34.26
CA LEU A 237 -15.36 23.31 34.82
C LEU A 237 -15.82 23.62 36.25
N GLU A 238 -17.13 23.53 36.53
CA GLU A 238 -17.68 23.73 37.87
C GLU A 238 -17.25 22.64 38.85
N GLN A 239 -17.28 21.37 38.43
CA GLN A 239 -16.77 20.26 39.24
C GLN A 239 -15.28 20.40 39.57
N THR A 240 -14.48 20.86 38.61
CA THR A 240 -13.05 21.13 38.82
C THR A 240 -12.85 22.28 39.80
N LEU A 241 -13.68 23.32 39.71
CA LEU A 241 -13.66 24.44 40.64
C LEU A 241 -13.99 24.02 42.07
N ASP A 242 -14.95 23.11 42.25
CA ASP A 242 -15.34 22.58 43.55
C ASP A 242 -14.26 21.66 44.15
N LYS A 243 -13.56 20.87 43.33
CA LYS A 243 -12.39 20.10 43.75
C LYS A 243 -11.24 20.99 44.22
N LEU A 244 -10.91 22.04 43.46
CA LEU A 244 -9.87 23.00 43.84
C LEU A 244 -10.19 23.72 45.16
N ARG A 245 -11.47 24.03 45.41
CA ARG A 245 -11.95 24.58 46.69
C ARG A 245 -11.81 23.58 47.85
N GLN A 246 -12.11 22.30 47.62
CA GLN A 246 -12.01 21.25 48.64
C GLN A 246 -10.56 20.90 49.00
N GLU A 247 -9.64 20.95 48.03
CA GLU A 247 -8.22 20.64 48.23
C GLU A 247 -7.42 21.79 48.91
N ARG A 248 -8.05 22.92 49.27
CA ARG A 248 -7.38 24.14 49.81
C ARG A 248 -6.12 24.55 49.00
N ARG A 249 -6.14 24.40 47.68
CA ARG A 249 -5.09 24.94 46.82
C ARG A 249 -5.34 26.44 46.62
N ASP A 250 -4.45 27.29 47.14
CA ASP A 250 -4.51 28.75 47.03
C ASP A 250 -4.15 29.28 45.62
N ASP A 251 -4.45 28.54 44.55
CA ASP A 251 -4.29 29.01 43.17
C ASP A 251 -5.50 29.86 42.75
N GLU A 252 -5.68 31.01 43.42
CA GLU A 252 -6.75 31.98 43.11
C GLU A 252 -6.76 32.40 41.64
N ARG A 253 -5.59 32.41 41.00
CA ARG A 253 -5.42 32.71 39.57
C ARG A 253 -6.05 31.64 38.68
N GLU A 254 -5.85 30.37 38.99
CA GLU A 254 -6.42 29.25 38.22
C GLU A 254 -7.93 29.19 38.41
N ALA A 255 -8.41 29.33 39.65
CA ALA A 255 -9.84 29.40 39.94
C ALA A 255 -10.54 30.58 39.22
N LYS A 256 -9.89 31.75 39.13
CA LYS A 256 -10.41 32.92 38.41
C LYS A 256 -10.49 32.69 36.90
N GLU A 257 -9.48 32.06 36.30
CA GLU A 257 -9.48 31.73 34.87
C GLU A 257 -10.56 30.69 34.52
N LEU A 258 -10.73 29.65 35.34
CA LEU A 258 -11.78 28.64 35.15
C LEU A 258 -13.18 29.26 35.23
N ARG A 259 -13.44 30.15 36.21
CA ARG A 259 -14.71 30.89 36.31
C ARG A 259 -14.98 31.75 35.08
N LYS A 260 -13.99 32.52 34.64
CA LYS A 260 -14.12 33.39 33.46
C LYS A 260 -14.45 32.59 32.20
N ARG A 261 -13.88 31.39 32.05
CA ARG A 261 -14.20 30.47 30.94
C ARG A 261 -15.62 29.92 31.05
N ALA A 262 -16.05 29.51 32.24
CA ALA A 262 -17.43 29.04 32.46
C ALA A 262 -18.45 30.15 32.18
N GLU A 263 -18.22 31.38 32.66
CA GLU A 263 -19.09 32.54 32.40
C GLU A 263 -19.17 32.89 30.91
N LYS A 264 -18.03 32.86 30.21
CA LYS A 264 -18.00 33.08 28.77
C LYS A 264 -18.83 32.04 28.02
N LEU A 265 -18.69 30.75 28.35
CA LEU A 265 -19.47 29.68 27.75
C LEU A 265 -20.97 29.81 28.05
N LYS A 266 -21.33 30.14 29.30
CA LYS A 266 -22.73 30.40 29.69
C LYS A 266 -23.32 31.58 28.92
N LYS A 267 -22.55 32.66 28.73
CA LYS A 267 -22.98 33.82 27.94
C LYS A 267 -23.20 33.46 26.47
N GLU A 268 -22.25 32.77 25.85
CA GLU A 268 -22.37 32.32 24.46
C GLU A 268 -23.58 31.39 24.27
N MET A 269 -23.84 30.50 25.23
CA MET A 269 -25.03 29.64 25.24
C MET A 269 -26.32 30.46 25.36
N GLY A 270 -26.34 31.46 26.24
CA GLY A 270 -27.47 32.40 26.39
C GLY A 270 -27.76 33.17 25.11
N ASP A 271 -26.72 33.64 24.41
CA ASP A 271 -26.87 34.35 23.14
C ASP A 271 -27.43 33.45 22.03
N ILE A 272 -26.99 32.18 21.95
CA ILE A 272 -27.54 31.18 21.02
C ILE A 272 -29.02 30.90 21.33
N LEU A 273 -29.36 30.66 22.60
CA LEU A 273 -30.73 30.40 23.02
C LEU A 273 -31.64 31.60 22.79
N SER A 274 -31.16 32.82 23.02
CA SER A 274 -31.95 34.05 22.79
C SER A 274 -32.25 34.26 21.31
N ARG A 275 -31.25 34.08 20.44
CA ARG A 275 -31.47 34.15 18.98
C ARG A 275 -32.36 33.01 18.51
N GLY A 276 -32.11 31.80 19.00
CA GLY A 276 -32.92 30.62 18.69
C GLY A 276 -34.38 30.79 19.08
N LYS A 277 -34.63 31.35 20.26
CA LYS A 277 -35.96 31.72 20.75
C LYS A 277 -36.64 32.69 19.79
N GLN A 278 -35.99 33.83 19.50
CA GLN A 278 -36.53 34.84 18.59
C GLN A 278 -36.88 34.24 17.22
N ARG A 279 -36.00 33.40 16.69
CA ARG A 279 -36.22 32.73 15.40
C ARG A 279 -37.38 31.74 15.47
N PHE A 280 -37.44 30.88 16.48
CA PHE A 280 -38.46 29.84 16.57
C PHE A 280 -39.85 30.43 16.83
N GLU A 281 -39.94 31.39 17.77
CA GLU A 281 -41.19 32.13 18.06
C GLU A 281 -41.63 32.97 16.86
N GLY A 282 -40.69 33.54 16.11
CA GLY A 282 -40.97 34.17 14.82
C GLY A 282 -41.76 33.26 13.87
N LEU A 283 -41.37 31.99 13.76
CA LEU A 283 -42.04 31.02 12.90
C LEU A 283 -43.41 30.57 13.45
N THR A 284 -43.55 30.43 14.76
CA THR A 284 -44.75 29.85 15.37
C THR A 284 -45.82 30.88 15.72
N GLU A 285 -45.42 32.11 16.06
CA GLU A 285 -46.31 33.14 16.61
C GLU A 285 -46.44 34.37 15.69
N HIS A 286 -45.41 34.67 14.88
CA HIS A 286 -45.34 35.91 14.09
C HIS A 286 -45.37 35.71 12.56
N ASP A 287 -45.70 34.51 12.10
CA ASP A 287 -45.80 34.15 10.67
C ASP A 287 -44.54 34.47 9.85
N GLU A 288 -43.36 34.40 10.48
CA GLU A 288 -42.10 34.59 9.79
C GLU A 288 -41.76 33.40 8.87
N THR A 289 -40.92 33.67 7.87
CA THR A 289 -40.47 32.66 6.91
C THR A 289 -38.96 32.45 6.98
N VAL A 290 -38.53 31.23 6.66
CA VAL A 290 -37.10 30.87 6.64
C VAL A 290 -36.40 31.20 5.32
N VAL A 291 -37.08 31.87 4.39
CA VAL A 291 -36.59 32.13 3.02
C VAL A 291 -35.28 32.94 3.03
N ARG A 292 -35.10 33.82 4.02
CA ARG A 292 -33.90 34.65 4.17
C ARG A 292 -32.90 34.10 5.20
N TRP A 293 -33.15 32.91 5.75
CA TRP A 293 -32.30 32.35 6.80
C TRP A 293 -30.98 31.83 6.23
N HIS A 294 -29.91 32.07 6.98
CA HIS A 294 -28.62 31.43 6.78
C HIS A 294 -28.49 30.19 7.66
N LYS A 295 -27.42 29.41 7.44
CA LYS A 295 -27.18 28.15 8.16
C LYS A 295 -27.27 28.30 9.69
N ASN A 296 -26.77 29.41 10.25
CA ASN A 296 -26.75 29.63 11.69
C ASN A 296 -28.16 29.91 12.25
N ASP A 297 -29.05 30.55 11.49
CA ASP A 297 -30.43 30.79 11.94
C ASP A 297 -31.19 29.47 12.15
N PHE A 298 -30.99 28.50 11.24
CA PHE A 298 -31.55 27.16 11.42
C PHE A 298 -30.97 26.46 12.65
N VAL A 299 -29.65 26.55 12.86
CA VAL A 299 -28.99 25.91 14.01
C VAL A 299 -29.50 26.49 15.32
N ASP A 300 -29.54 27.82 15.44
CA ASP A 300 -30.00 28.51 16.65
C ASP A 300 -31.46 28.12 16.98
N ALA A 301 -32.36 28.12 15.99
CA ALA A 301 -33.76 27.73 16.19
C ALA A 301 -33.92 26.26 16.61
N ILE A 302 -33.14 25.35 16.01
CA ILE A 302 -33.15 23.92 16.32
C ILE A 302 -32.65 23.65 17.74
N GLU A 303 -31.57 24.32 18.15
CA GLU A 303 -30.97 24.16 19.48
C GLU A 303 -31.92 24.68 20.57
N TYR A 304 -32.60 25.82 20.34
CA TYR A 304 -33.63 26.33 21.26
C TYR A 304 -34.76 25.30 21.47
N TYR A 305 -35.33 24.76 20.39
CA TYR A 305 -36.39 23.77 20.51
C TYR A 305 -35.92 22.48 21.18
N SER A 306 -34.71 22.02 20.85
CA SER A 306 -34.13 20.79 21.40
C SER A 306 -33.86 20.90 22.90
N MET A 307 -33.50 22.10 23.38
CA MET A 307 -33.36 22.41 24.80
C MET A 307 -34.70 22.26 25.54
N GLN A 308 -35.80 22.74 24.94
CA GLN A 308 -37.14 22.69 25.54
C GLN A 308 -37.76 21.29 25.48
N LYS A 309 -37.54 20.54 24.39
CA LYS A 309 -38.09 19.20 24.18
C LYS A 309 -37.00 18.16 23.87
N PRO A 310 -36.17 17.78 24.85
CA PRO A 310 -35.07 16.83 24.63
C PRO A 310 -35.56 15.44 24.21
N LEU A 311 -36.73 14.99 24.69
CA LEU A 311 -37.30 13.69 24.31
C LEU A 311 -37.75 13.65 22.84
N ALA A 312 -38.36 14.73 22.36
CA ALA A 312 -38.75 14.85 20.95
C ALA A 312 -37.52 14.84 20.04
N MET A 313 -36.45 15.55 20.44
CA MET A 313 -35.21 15.55 19.70
C MET A 313 -34.54 14.16 19.69
N LYS A 314 -34.49 13.49 20.83
CA LYS A 314 -33.97 12.12 20.93
C LYS A 314 -34.75 11.16 20.01
N TYR A 315 -36.07 11.25 20.01
CA TYR A 315 -36.91 10.47 19.09
C TYR A 315 -36.57 10.72 17.63
N ILE A 316 -36.35 11.98 17.22
CA ILE A 316 -35.94 12.33 15.84
C ILE A 316 -34.57 11.72 15.51
N GLU A 317 -33.61 11.74 16.43
CA GLU A 317 -32.25 11.21 16.21
C GLU A 317 -32.19 9.68 16.15
N ASP A 318 -33.01 9.02 16.96
CA ASP A 318 -33.15 7.56 16.96
C ASP A 318 -33.89 7.08 15.71
N THR A 319 -34.90 7.83 15.26
CA THR A 319 -35.74 7.45 14.13
C THR A 319 -35.09 7.72 12.78
N TYR A 320 -34.31 8.80 12.64
CA TYR A 320 -33.78 9.25 11.35
C TYR A 320 -32.25 9.36 11.35
N LYS A 321 -31.62 9.05 10.20
CA LYS A 321 -30.17 9.20 9.99
C LYS A 321 -29.86 10.31 8.99
N GLY A 322 -28.97 11.23 9.37
CA GLY A 322 -28.39 12.21 8.45
C GLY A 322 -29.38 13.26 7.90
N LEU A 323 -30.35 13.74 8.70
CA LEU A 323 -31.23 14.83 8.27
C LEU A 323 -30.46 16.15 8.18
N SER A 324 -30.80 17.00 7.20
CA SER A 324 -30.30 18.38 7.12
C SER A 324 -30.99 19.29 8.14
N ALA A 325 -30.43 20.48 8.42
CA ALA A 325 -31.01 21.45 9.35
C ALA A 325 -32.47 21.80 9.01
N THR A 326 -32.75 22.06 7.73
CA THR A 326 -34.10 22.29 7.18
C THR A 326 -35.07 21.15 7.50
N GLN A 327 -34.61 19.89 7.41
CA GLN A 327 -35.44 18.71 7.67
C GLN A 327 -35.69 18.50 9.16
N ILE A 328 -34.73 18.85 10.03
CA ILE A 328 -34.92 18.83 11.48
C ILE A 328 -35.96 19.86 11.88
N LEU A 329 -35.80 21.09 11.41
CA LEU A 329 -36.73 22.18 11.71
C LEU A 329 -38.15 21.84 11.23
N TYR A 330 -38.30 21.20 10.05
CA TYR A 330 -39.58 20.67 9.60
C TYR A 330 -40.20 19.70 10.63
N LEU A 331 -39.44 18.73 11.13
CA LEU A 331 -39.93 17.75 12.10
C LEU A 331 -40.25 18.40 13.46
N GLN A 332 -39.46 19.38 13.89
CA GLN A 332 -39.70 20.12 15.14
C GLN A 332 -40.97 20.99 15.05
N LEU A 333 -41.20 21.65 13.91
CA LEU A 333 -42.44 22.42 13.70
C LEU A 333 -43.67 21.51 13.61
N ARG A 334 -43.52 20.29 13.07
CA ARG A 334 -44.56 19.26 13.13
C ARG A 334 -44.83 18.78 14.55
N ASP A 335 -43.78 18.51 15.36
CA ASP A 335 -43.92 18.13 16.77
C ASP A 335 -44.47 19.28 17.64
N TYR A 336 -44.20 20.53 17.25
CA TYR A 336 -44.82 21.71 17.86
C TYR A 336 -46.32 21.78 17.59
N GLY A 337 -46.80 21.19 16.49
CA GLY A 337 -48.21 21.08 16.15
C GLY A 337 -48.63 21.87 14.91
N LEU A 338 -47.69 22.41 14.13
CA LEU A 338 -48.04 23.08 12.88
C LEU A 338 -48.43 22.08 11.78
N ASP A 339 -49.44 22.45 11.00
CA ASP A 339 -49.87 21.66 9.85
C ASP A 339 -48.94 21.83 8.63
N ASP A 340 -49.15 21.01 7.61
CA ASP A 340 -48.33 21.07 6.41
C ASP A 340 -48.54 22.32 5.56
N GLN A 341 -49.70 23.00 5.65
CA GLN A 341 -49.96 24.22 4.91
C GLN A 341 -49.17 25.39 5.50
N LYS A 342 -49.19 25.51 6.83
CA LYS A 342 -48.43 26.52 7.57
C LYS A 342 -46.94 26.30 7.43
N ILE A 343 -46.47 25.06 7.55
CA ILE A 343 -45.04 24.74 7.34
C ILE A 343 -44.65 24.99 5.88
N LYS A 344 -45.52 24.71 4.90
CA LYS A 344 -45.26 25.05 3.49
C LYS A 344 -45.08 26.55 3.30
N HIS A 345 -45.92 27.37 3.94
CA HIS A 345 -45.82 28.82 3.94
C HIS A 345 -44.50 29.30 4.56
N ILE A 346 -44.16 28.83 5.77
CA ILE A 346 -42.93 29.17 6.50
C ILE A 346 -41.68 28.91 5.64
N PHE A 347 -41.64 27.77 4.93
CA PHE A 347 -40.50 27.41 4.10
C PHE A 347 -40.55 28.00 2.68
N GLY A 348 -41.62 28.70 2.30
CA GLY A 348 -41.79 29.24 0.94
C GLY A 348 -41.79 28.14 -0.14
N LEU A 349 -42.33 26.95 0.17
CA LEU A 349 -42.26 25.79 -0.72
C LEU A 349 -43.50 25.67 -1.61
N SER A 350 -43.32 25.16 -2.82
CA SER A 350 -44.43 24.65 -3.62
C SER A 350 -44.91 23.28 -3.11
N ASP A 351 -46.11 22.85 -3.50
CA ASP A 351 -46.63 21.52 -3.12
C ASP A 351 -45.72 20.37 -3.60
N GLY A 352 -45.11 20.51 -4.78
CA GLY A 352 -44.13 19.55 -5.29
C GLY A 352 -42.85 19.51 -4.44
N ALA A 353 -42.36 20.68 -4.01
CA ALA A 353 -41.17 20.76 -3.17
C ALA A 353 -41.41 20.20 -1.76
N MET A 354 -42.59 20.46 -1.17
CA MET A 354 -43.00 19.89 0.11
C MET A 354 -43.07 18.36 0.04
N ARG A 355 -43.71 17.79 -1.00
CA ARG A 355 -43.75 16.33 -1.22
C ARG A 355 -42.33 15.73 -1.34
N THR A 356 -41.46 16.41 -2.07
CA THR A 356 -40.06 15.98 -2.25
C THR A 356 -39.30 16.01 -0.92
N MET A 357 -39.49 17.05 -0.11
CA MET A 357 -38.86 17.15 1.21
C MET A 357 -39.28 16.00 2.12
N LYS A 358 -40.58 15.71 2.23
CA LYS A 358 -41.09 14.58 3.01
C LYS A 358 -40.57 13.23 2.52
N SER A 359 -40.56 13.01 1.20
CA SER A 359 -40.00 11.79 0.61
C SER A 359 -38.53 11.59 0.99
N ARG A 360 -37.72 12.65 0.96
CA ARG A 360 -36.31 12.61 1.37
C ARG A 360 -36.14 12.37 2.87
N ILE A 361 -37.05 12.86 3.71
CA ILE A 361 -37.06 12.57 5.16
C ILE A 361 -37.39 11.09 5.39
N ASN A 362 -38.41 10.56 4.72
CA ASN A 362 -38.81 9.15 4.85
C ASN A 362 -37.71 8.18 4.41
N LYS A 363 -36.98 8.49 3.32
CA LYS A 363 -35.81 7.69 2.90
C LYS A 363 -34.68 7.64 3.93
N LYS A 364 -34.67 8.59 4.88
CA LYS A 364 -33.68 8.67 5.96
C LYS A 364 -34.17 8.03 7.27
N MET A 365 -35.38 7.47 7.30
CA MET A 365 -35.83 6.67 8.43
C MET A 365 -34.94 5.44 8.57
N ARG A 366 -34.50 5.17 9.79
CA ARG A 366 -33.88 3.89 10.11
C ARG A 366 -34.99 2.85 9.97
N VAL A 367 -34.80 1.87 9.09
CA VAL A 367 -35.73 0.75 8.95
C VAL A 367 -35.88 0.12 10.33
N GLN A 368 -37.09 0.18 10.91
CA GLN A 368 -37.41 -0.62 12.08
C GLN A 368 -37.21 -2.08 11.66
N LYS A 369 -36.14 -2.70 12.15
CA LYS A 369 -36.04 -4.15 12.13
C LYS A 369 -37.12 -4.64 13.10
N PRO A 370 -38.07 -5.51 12.70
CA PRO A 370 -39.01 -6.06 13.66
C PRO A 370 -38.21 -6.79 14.76
N PRO A 371 -38.71 -6.78 16.01
CA PRO A 371 -38.10 -7.59 17.05
C PRO A 371 -38.17 -9.05 16.59
N HIS A 372 -37.00 -9.71 16.56
CA HIS A 372 -36.92 -11.15 16.40
C HIS A 372 -37.23 -11.84 17.72
#